data_AF-A0A418CTB5-F1
#
_entry.id   AF-A0A418CTB5-F1
#
_cell.length_a   1.000
_cell.length_b   1.000
_cell.length_c   1.000
_cell.angle_alpha   90.00
_cell.angle_beta   90.00
_cell.angle_gamma   90.00
#
_symmetry.space_group_name_H-M   'P 1'
#
loop_
_entity.id
_entity.type
_entity.pdbx_description
1 polymer ?
#
loop_
_entity_poly.entity_id
_entity_poly.type
_entity_poly.pdbx_seq_one_letter_code
_entity_poly.pdbx_strand_id
1 'polypeptide(L)'
;NHFKEVNKDTTGPCLIGPCIRYGSSRNWTFLQRQEWLAELCRIQRAGAPLLNCSRAEARLFYLPVMETADKEIGTLEVLEGQEPIDQVYAFLEKHDLFQTAPVNESLANITCRHVPCSRLRPRRILFSMQATYMGLKHTIQLVQPEEDWVCMESYGSKQCQHYVQVRSIEYCAKHMRGWTECGDVMGNALRQSLTYYEEELWKKSNGKDLYAKLGLVKGATSDEIEAAYHTLVLRFNNETEPQKYEKLRAAYDTLHDPEKKYYYDLPCMKFFGLCGKRQPDGGMTISTDN
;
A
#
# COMPACT_ATOMS: atom_id res chain seq x y z
N ASN A 1 15.46 -21.85 -3.19
CA ASN A 1 15.37 -22.45 -4.55
C ASN A 1 13.95 -22.48 -5.14
N HIS A 2 13.08 -21.49 -4.86
CA HIS A 2 11.67 -21.53 -5.33
C HIS A 2 11.22 -20.30 -6.14
N PHE A 3 12.13 -19.38 -6.47
CA PHE A 3 11.80 -18.26 -7.35
C PHE A 3 12.70 -18.34 -8.59
N LYS A 4 12.11 -18.64 -9.74
CA LYS A 4 12.78 -18.46 -11.02
C LYS A 4 12.61 -17.00 -11.42
N GLU A 5 13.73 -16.28 -11.50
CA GLU A 5 13.79 -15.01 -12.22
C GLU A 5 13.38 -15.25 -13.67
N VAL A 6 12.17 -14.85 -14.02
CA VAL A 6 11.76 -14.77 -15.42
C VAL A 6 11.95 -13.31 -15.82
N ASN A 7 13.11 -13.01 -16.41
CA ASN A 7 13.40 -11.72 -17.01
C ASN A 7 12.54 -11.57 -18.28
N LYS A 8 11.26 -11.22 -18.11
CA LYS A 8 10.34 -10.87 -19.19
C LYS A 8 10.37 -9.35 -19.44
N ASP A 9 11.56 -8.83 -19.70
CA ASP A 9 11.74 -7.53 -20.34
C ASP A 9 11.57 -7.72 -21.86
N THR A 10 10.35 -7.92 -22.40
CA THR A 10 10.16 -7.73 -23.87
C THR A 10 8.75 -7.55 -24.42
N THR A 11 7.63 -7.79 -23.73
CA THR A 11 6.32 -7.72 -24.43
C THR A 11 5.18 -7.17 -23.57
N GLY A 12 5.01 -5.85 -23.62
CA GLY A 12 3.85 -5.10 -23.13
C GLY A 12 4.03 -3.59 -23.35
N PRO A 13 3.01 -2.82 -23.79
CA PRO A 13 3.20 -1.48 -24.33
C PRO A 13 3.30 -0.43 -23.21
N CYS A 14 4.51 -0.19 -22.72
CA CYS A 14 4.92 1.03 -21.99
C CYS A 14 6.43 0.94 -21.71
N LEU A 15 7.27 1.39 -22.64
CA LEU A 15 8.73 1.40 -22.48
C LEU A 15 9.21 2.55 -21.57
N ILE A 16 8.63 2.67 -20.37
CA ILE A 16 9.08 3.61 -19.34
C ILE A 16 10.37 3.10 -18.68
N GLY A 17 10.54 1.78 -18.56
CA GLY A 17 11.77 1.14 -18.03
C GLY A 17 13.02 1.51 -18.84
N PRO A 18 13.01 1.38 -20.18
CA PRO A 18 14.08 1.88 -21.04
C PRO A 18 14.33 3.39 -20.91
N CYS A 19 13.28 4.21 -20.76
CA CYS A 19 13.43 5.66 -20.53
C CYS A 19 14.14 5.95 -19.21
N ILE A 20 13.86 5.19 -18.14
CA ILE A 20 14.63 5.26 -16.89
C ILE A 20 16.08 4.88 -17.12
N ARG A 21 16.36 3.71 -17.69
CA ARG A 21 17.75 3.24 -17.86
C ARG A 21 18.57 4.24 -18.68
N TYR A 22 17.96 4.79 -19.75
CA TYR A 22 18.57 5.84 -20.55
C TYR A 22 18.80 7.12 -19.75
N GLY A 23 17.80 7.61 -19.01
CA GLY A 23 17.95 8.81 -18.18
C GLY A 23 19.01 8.64 -17.08
N SER A 24 19.05 7.48 -16.41
CA SER A 24 20.06 7.14 -15.41
C SER A 24 21.46 7.11 -16.00
N SER A 25 21.65 6.56 -17.21
CA SER A 25 22.95 6.58 -17.90
C SER A 25 23.47 7.99 -18.20
N ARG A 26 22.57 8.99 -18.21
CA ARG A 26 22.87 10.41 -18.46
C ARG A 26 22.76 11.27 -17.21
N ASN A 27 22.65 10.68 -16.02
CA ASN A 27 22.47 11.37 -14.74
C ASN A 27 21.30 12.38 -14.74
N TRP A 28 20.21 12.06 -15.46
CA TRP A 28 19.04 12.91 -15.48
C TRP A 28 18.38 12.97 -14.11
N THR A 29 17.98 14.17 -13.70
CA THR A 29 17.12 14.35 -12.54
C THR A 29 15.76 13.67 -12.78
N PHE A 30 15.02 13.40 -11.70
CA PHE A 30 13.65 12.89 -11.80
C PHE A 30 12.76 13.77 -12.69
N LEU A 31 12.89 15.10 -12.56
CA LEU A 31 12.15 16.07 -13.37
C LEU A 31 12.45 15.93 -14.86
N GLN A 32 13.74 15.91 -15.22
CA GLN A 32 14.17 15.76 -16.62
C GLN A 32 13.64 14.45 -17.24
N ARG A 33 13.61 13.36 -16.46
CA ARG A 33 13.03 12.08 -16.92
C ARG A 33 11.54 12.19 -17.17
N GLN A 34 10.79 12.87 -16.29
CA GLN A 34 9.34 13.03 -16.45
C GLN A 34 8.97 13.94 -17.62
N GLU A 35 9.67 15.06 -17.79
CA GLU A 35 9.45 15.97 -18.93
C GLU A 35 9.73 15.27 -20.26
N TRP A 36 10.83 14.52 -20.33
CA TRP A 36 11.16 13.72 -21.51
C TRP A 36 10.12 12.65 -21.81
N LEU A 37 9.65 11.92 -20.78
CA LEU A 37 8.58 10.93 -20.94
C LEU A 37 7.30 11.60 -21.46
N ALA A 38 6.89 12.73 -20.88
CA ALA A 38 5.71 13.46 -21.29
C ALA A 38 5.80 13.90 -22.76
N GLU A 39 6.99 14.33 -23.22
CA GLU A 39 7.21 14.69 -24.61
C GLU A 39 7.10 13.49 -25.54
N LEU A 40 7.78 12.38 -25.22
CA LEU A 40 7.71 11.14 -26.00
C LEU A 40 6.27 10.61 -26.14
N CYS A 41 5.47 10.73 -25.08
CA CYS A 41 4.08 10.29 -25.06
C CYS A 41 3.14 11.14 -25.93
N ARG A 42 3.55 12.37 -26.31
CA ARG A 42 2.79 13.24 -27.21
C ARG A 42 3.13 13.02 -28.68
N ILE A 43 4.26 12.40 -28.99
CA ILE A 43 4.67 12.17 -30.38
C ILE A 43 3.65 11.27 -31.06
N GLN A 44 3.16 11.72 -32.22
CA GLN A 44 2.27 10.97 -33.09
C GLN A 44 2.96 10.61 -34.40
N ARG A 45 2.71 9.40 -34.90
CA ARG A 45 3.18 8.93 -36.20
C ARG A 45 2.02 8.34 -36.98
N ALA A 46 1.77 8.87 -38.18
CA ALA A 46 0.64 8.46 -39.03
C ALA A 46 -0.73 8.52 -38.32
N GLY A 47 -0.96 9.55 -37.50
CA GLY A 47 -2.23 9.76 -36.79
C GLY A 47 -2.45 8.90 -35.54
N ALA A 48 -1.46 8.10 -35.14
CA ALA A 48 -1.50 7.31 -33.90
C ALA A 48 -0.38 7.73 -32.93
N PRO A 49 -0.58 7.62 -31.60
CA PRO A 49 0.50 7.82 -30.63
C PRO A 49 1.67 6.87 -30.90
N LEU A 50 2.90 7.40 -30.91
CA LEU A 50 4.11 6.60 -31.10
C LEU A 50 4.32 5.61 -29.94
N LEU A 51 3.97 6.04 -28.72
CA LEU A 51 4.02 5.24 -27.50
C LEU A 51 2.64 5.19 -26.87
N ASN A 52 2.23 4.00 -26.43
CA ASN A 52 1.01 3.84 -25.63
C ASN A 52 1.35 4.10 -24.16
N CYS A 53 1.32 5.36 -23.74
CA CYS A 53 1.64 5.75 -22.38
C CYS A 53 0.41 5.61 -21.46
N SER A 54 0.50 4.73 -20.46
CA SER A 54 -0.59 4.45 -19.52
C SER A 54 -0.37 5.00 -18.11
N ARG A 55 0.89 5.25 -17.74
CA ARG A 55 1.30 5.78 -16.43
C ARG A 55 2.56 6.64 -16.54
N ALA A 56 2.82 7.47 -15.54
CA ALA A 56 4.04 8.26 -15.45
C ALA A 56 5.14 7.60 -14.61
N GLU A 57 4.76 6.83 -13.58
CA GLU A 57 5.72 6.18 -12.70
C GLU A 57 6.34 4.96 -13.38
N ALA A 58 7.65 4.89 -13.33
CA ALA A 58 8.34 3.72 -13.82
C ALA A 58 8.20 2.53 -12.88
N ARG A 59 8.28 1.34 -13.46
CA ARG A 59 8.37 0.11 -12.70
C ARG A 59 9.82 -0.11 -12.29
N LEU A 60 10.07 -0.12 -10.99
CA LEU A 60 11.39 -0.37 -10.40
C LEU A 60 11.60 -1.86 -10.11
N PHE A 61 10.53 -2.58 -9.77
CA PHE A 61 10.57 -4.01 -9.49
C PHE A 61 9.38 -4.74 -10.11
N TYR A 62 9.63 -5.96 -10.57
CA TYR A 62 8.62 -6.86 -11.15
C TYR A 62 8.99 -8.29 -10.83
N LEU A 63 8.13 -8.98 -10.08
CA LEU A 63 8.32 -10.39 -9.77
C LEU A 63 6.99 -11.14 -9.86
N PRO A 64 6.79 -12.01 -10.87
CA PRO A 64 5.68 -12.95 -10.86
C PRO A 64 5.92 -13.99 -9.75
N VAL A 65 5.03 -14.03 -8.76
CA VAL A 65 5.11 -14.96 -7.63
C VAL A 65 4.28 -16.19 -7.98
N MET A 66 4.95 -17.33 -8.02
CA MET A 66 4.39 -18.61 -8.45
C MET A 66 4.16 -19.52 -7.23
N GLU A 67 3.04 -20.23 -7.21
CA GLU A 67 2.77 -21.29 -6.22
C GLU A 67 3.37 -22.62 -6.69
N THR A 68 3.18 -22.92 -7.98
CA THR A 68 3.76 -24.08 -8.68
C THR A 68 4.35 -23.63 -10.01
N ALA A 69 4.98 -24.53 -10.77
CA ALA A 69 5.58 -24.19 -12.06
C ALA A 69 4.60 -23.50 -13.03
N ASP A 70 3.32 -23.86 -12.96
CA ASP A 70 2.28 -23.41 -13.90
C ASP A 70 1.19 -22.53 -13.24
N LYS A 71 1.23 -22.33 -11.92
CA LYS A 71 0.21 -21.57 -11.18
C LYS A 71 0.81 -20.30 -10.58
N GLU A 72 0.47 -19.16 -11.16
CA GLU A 72 0.80 -17.83 -10.64
C GLU A 72 -0.15 -17.45 -9.49
N ILE A 73 0.42 -17.02 -8.36
CA ILE A 73 -0.35 -16.42 -7.24
C ILE A 73 -0.73 -14.99 -7.62
N GLY A 74 0.25 -14.25 -8.12
CA GLY A 74 0.10 -12.90 -8.64
C GLY A 74 1.47 -12.27 -8.89
N THR A 75 1.47 -11.05 -9.38
CA THR A 75 2.70 -10.28 -9.61
C THR A 75 2.91 -9.25 -8.50
N LEU A 76 4.10 -9.25 -7.90
CA LEU A 76 4.60 -8.17 -7.06
C LEU A 76 5.26 -7.09 -7.94
N GLU A 77 4.71 -5.88 -7.90
CA GLU A 77 5.21 -4.71 -8.65
C GLU A 77 5.53 -3.57 -7.67
N VAL A 78 6.67 -2.90 -7.88
CA VAL A 78 7.02 -1.67 -7.16
C VAL A 78 7.25 -0.57 -8.18
N LEU A 79 6.50 0.52 -8.05
CA LEU A 79 6.63 1.73 -8.87
C LEU A 79 7.52 2.78 -8.19
N GLU A 80 8.04 3.69 -8.98
CA GLU A 80 8.88 4.78 -8.50
C GLU A 80 8.16 5.67 -7.49
N GLY A 81 8.74 5.81 -6.29
CA GLY A 81 8.16 6.58 -5.19
C GLY A 81 7.28 5.79 -4.22
N GLN A 82 7.05 4.50 -4.47
CA GLN A 82 6.43 3.61 -3.50
C GLN A 82 7.48 3.04 -2.53
N GLU A 83 7.08 2.84 -1.27
CA GLU A 83 7.89 2.09 -0.32
C GLU A 83 7.80 0.58 -0.66
N PRO A 84 8.93 -0.10 -0.98
CA PRO A 84 8.85 -1.48 -1.45
C PRO A 84 8.29 -2.44 -0.41
N ILE A 85 8.59 -2.23 0.88
CA ILE A 85 8.07 -3.13 1.94
C ILE A 85 6.55 -3.02 2.11
N ASP A 86 5.95 -1.86 1.80
CA ASP A 86 4.50 -1.69 1.82
C ASP A 86 3.84 -2.46 0.67
N GLN A 87 4.48 -2.48 -0.51
CA GLN A 87 3.97 -3.26 -1.65
C GLN A 87 4.09 -4.76 -1.37
N VAL A 88 5.18 -5.20 -0.73
CA VAL A 88 5.31 -6.60 -0.28
C VAL A 88 4.18 -6.92 0.70
N TYR A 89 3.96 -6.11 1.73
CA TYR A 89 2.88 -6.32 2.68
C TYR A 89 1.50 -6.36 2.01
N ALA A 90 1.21 -5.41 1.12
CA ALA A 90 -0.05 -5.37 0.37
C ALA A 90 -0.24 -6.60 -0.52
N PHE A 91 0.83 -7.12 -1.12
CA PHE A 91 0.81 -8.37 -1.88
C PHE A 91 0.50 -9.57 -0.97
N LEU A 92 1.22 -9.70 0.16
CA LEU A 92 0.99 -10.77 1.13
C LEU A 92 -0.43 -10.75 1.69
N GLU A 93 -1.00 -9.56 1.91
CA GLU A 93 -2.36 -9.37 2.40
C GLU A 93 -3.40 -9.75 1.36
N LYS A 94 -3.24 -9.28 0.13
CA LYS A 94 -4.15 -9.62 -0.97
C LYS A 94 -4.21 -11.12 -1.26
N HIS A 95 -3.13 -11.84 -1.00
CA HIS A 95 -2.99 -13.26 -1.29
C HIS A 95 -3.03 -14.16 -0.04
N ASP A 96 -3.24 -13.58 1.14
CA ASP A 96 -3.30 -14.24 2.46
C ASP A 96 -2.09 -15.16 2.78
N LEU A 97 -0.89 -14.63 2.59
CA LEU A 97 0.37 -15.39 2.68
C LEU A 97 1.10 -15.25 4.03
N PHE A 98 0.50 -14.63 5.06
CA PHE A 98 1.24 -14.19 6.25
C PHE A 98 1.86 -15.28 7.13
N GLN A 99 1.38 -16.52 7.12
CA GLN A 99 2.03 -17.63 7.84
C GLN A 99 3.02 -18.46 7.00
N THR A 100 3.27 -18.06 5.75
CA THR A 100 4.34 -18.66 4.96
C THR A 100 5.67 -17.99 5.32
N ALA A 101 6.16 -18.26 6.53
CA ALA A 101 7.38 -17.66 7.09
C ALA A 101 8.60 -17.65 6.14
N PRO A 102 8.89 -18.67 5.30
CA PRO A 102 9.99 -18.53 4.34
C PRO A 102 9.67 -17.57 3.17
N VAL A 103 8.39 -17.39 2.80
CA VAL A 103 7.99 -16.60 1.63
C VAL A 103 7.99 -15.11 1.96
N ASN A 104 7.47 -14.70 3.12
CA ASN A 104 7.40 -13.28 3.50
C ASN A 104 8.80 -12.65 3.59
N GLU A 105 9.70 -13.30 4.33
CA GLU A 105 11.08 -12.84 4.51
C GLU A 105 11.84 -12.87 3.19
N SER A 106 11.61 -13.90 2.36
CA SER A 106 12.23 -13.98 1.03
C SER A 106 11.78 -12.86 0.12
N LEU A 107 10.47 -12.58 0.05
CA LEU A 107 9.93 -11.52 -0.80
C LEU A 107 10.42 -10.14 -0.36
N ALA A 108 10.42 -9.86 0.95
CA ALA A 108 10.97 -8.62 1.48
C ALA A 108 12.47 -8.45 1.16
N ASN A 109 13.28 -9.49 1.39
CA ASN A 109 14.73 -9.46 1.15
C ASN A 109 15.05 -9.30 -0.35
N ILE A 110 14.39 -10.08 -1.22
CA ILE A 110 14.58 -9.97 -2.67
C ILE A 110 14.19 -8.56 -3.11
N THR A 111 13.02 -8.06 -2.70
CA THR A 111 12.52 -6.75 -3.12
C THR A 111 13.44 -5.62 -2.64
N CYS A 112 13.81 -5.59 -1.35
CA CYS A 112 14.68 -4.55 -0.78
C CYS A 112 16.13 -4.61 -1.29
N ARG A 113 16.58 -5.76 -1.82
CA ARG A 113 17.89 -5.88 -2.48
C ARG A 113 17.90 -5.22 -3.86
N HIS A 114 16.78 -5.26 -4.58
CA HIS A 114 16.65 -4.68 -5.92
C HIS A 114 16.18 -3.23 -5.90
N VAL A 115 15.34 -2.84 -4.93
CA VAL A 115 14.86 -1.47 -4.75
C VAL A 115 15.10 -1.04 -3.31
N PRO A 116 15.85 0.06 -3.06
CA PRO A 116 16.13 0.51 -1.70
C PRO A 116 14.85 0.76 -0.90
N CYS A 117 14.73 0.08 0.24
CA CYS A 117 13.66 0.30 1.21
C CYS A 117 14.04 1.43 2.17
N SER A 118 13.13 2.38 2.42
CA SER A 118 13.39 3.44 3.41
C SER A 118 13.20 2.94 4.85
N ARG A 119 12.45 1.84 5.02
CA ARG A 119 12.20 1.19 6.30
C ARG A 119 11.96 -0.32 6.14
N LEU A 120 12.12 -1.05 7.25
CA LEU A 120 11.92 -2.50 7.31
C LEU A 120 10.53 -2.91 7.79
N ARG A 121 9.88 -2.06 8.60
CA ARG A 121 8.51 -2.30 9.07
C ARG A 121 7.53 -1.77 8.04
N PRO A 122 6.56 -2.57 7.54
CA PRO A 122 5.56 -2.09 6.59
C PRO A 122 4.51 -1.21 7.27
N ARG A 123 3.86 -0.36 6.47
CA ARG A 123 2.67 0.42 6.81
C ARG A 123 1.59 0.05 5.83
N ARG A 124 0.35 -0.06 6.32
CA ARG A 124 -0.77 -0.45 5.50
C ARG A 124 -1.09 0.65 4.48
N ILE A 125 -1.21 0.28 3.21
CA ILE A 125 -1.75 1.17 2.18
C ILE A 125 -3.26 1.25 2.41
N LEU A 126 -3.76 2.44 2.74
CA LEU A 126 -5.19 2.66 2.97
C LEU A 126 -5.94 2.63 1.64
N PHE A 127 -5.44 3.42 0.67
CA PHE A 127 -5.96 3.46 -0.69
C PHE A 127 -4.95 4.11 -1.64
N SER A 128 -5.23 3.97 -2.93
CA SER A 128 -4.50 4.66 -4.01
C SER A 128 -5.47 5.49 -4.85
N MET A 129 -5.06 6.68 -5.24
CA MET A 129 -5.78 7.52 -6.20
C MET A 129 -4.92 7.77 -7.42
N GLN A 130 -5.57 8.05 -8.55
CA GLN A 130 -4.88 8.46 -9.78
C GLN A 130 -5.27 9.88 -10.13
N ALA A 131 -4.30 10.68 -10.53
CA ALA A 131 -4.50 12.03 -11.05
C ALA A 131 -3.78 12.15 -12.38
N THR A 132 -4.40 12.81 -13.36
CA THR A 132 -3.81 12.99 -14.69
C THR A 132 -3.12 14.35 -14.76
N TYR A 133 -1.84 14.35 -15.09
CA TYR A 133 -1.07 15.58 -15.31
C TYR A 133 -0.25 15.43 -16.59
N MET A 134 -0.21 16.48 -17.41
CA MET A 134 0.51 16.47 -18.68
C MET A 134 0.13 15.33 -19.66
N GLY A 135 -1.08 14.76 -19.51
CA GLY A 135 -1.57 13.65 -20.32
C GLY A 135 -1.19 12.26 -19.79
N LEU A 136 -0.47 12.19 -18.66
CA LEU A 136 -0.08 10.95 -18.01
C LEU A 136 -0.80 10.77 -16.69
N LYS A 137 -1.15 9.52 -16.39
CA LYS A 137 -1.72 9.14 -15.09
C LYS A 137 -0.59 8.98 -14.09
N HIS A 138 -0.72 9.68 -12.97
CA HIS A 138 0.13 9.57 -11.80
C HIS A 138 -0.63 8.92 -10.66
N THR A 139 0.04 8.08 -9.89
CA THR A 139 -0.57 7.39 -8.75
C THR A 139 -0.06 7.97 -7.43
N ILE A 140 -0.99 8.34 -6.55
CA ILE A 140 -0.70 8.68 -5.16
C ILE A 140 -1.23 7.56 -4.25
N GLN A 141 -0.39 7.08 -3.35
CA GLN A 141 -0.77 6.10 -2.33
C GLN A 141 -0.80 6.79 -0.97
N LEU A 142 -1.92 6.68 -0.26
CA LEU A 142 -2.01 7.09 1.13
C LEU A 142 -1.78 5.85 2.01
N VAL A 143 -0.69 5.88 2.76
CA VAL A 143 -0.35 4.85 3.74
C VAL A 143 -0.70 5.32 5.15
N GLN A 144 -1.05 4.38 6.03
CA GLN A 144 -1.31 4.62 7.45
C GLN A 144 -0.15 5.45 8.04
N PRO A 145 -0.42 6.62 8.64
CA PRO A 145 0.62 7.39 9.28
C PRO A 145 1.02 6.80 10.64
N GLU A 146 2.20 7.18 11.14
CA GLU A 146 2.55 7.01 12.55
C GLU A 146 1.79 8.01 13.42
N GLU A 147 1.69 9.26 12.95
CA GLU A 147 0.95 10.33 13.61
C GLU A 147 0.09 11.09 12.59
N ASP A 148 -1.12 11.47 13.00
CA ASP A 148 -2.05 12.24 12.17
C ASP A 148 -1.53 13.65 11.85
N TRP A 149 -0.62 14.19 12.68
CA TRP A 149 -0.10 15.55 12.59
C TRP A 149 1.42 15.55 12.49
N VAL A 150 1.94 16.15 11.43
CA VAL A 150 3.37 16.37 11.24
C VAL A 150 3.70 17.79 11.69
N CYS A 151 4.50 17.92 12.74
CA CYS A 151 4.86 19.20 13.32
C CYS A 151 6.33 19.54 13.07
N MET A 152 6.59 20.76 12.63
CA MET A 152 7.95 21.32 12.51
C MET A 152 8.11 22.50 13.46
N GLU A 153 9.24 22.56 14.14
CA GLU A 153 9.60 23.69 15.00
C GLU A 153 10.53 24.63 14.22
N SER A 154 10.14 25.90 14.13
CA SER A 154 10.94 26.95 13.49
C SER A 154 10.87 28.22 14.31
N TYR A 155 12.03 28.74 14.71
CA TYR A 155 12.20 29.97 15.51
C TYR A 155 11.27 30.08 16.73
N GLY A 156 11.09 28.98 17.48
CA GLY A 156 10.24 28.96 18.69
C GLY A 156 8.74 28.84 18.43
N SER A 157 8.31 28.71 17.16
CA SER A 157 6.93 28.39 16.79
C SER A 157 6.81 26.94 16.29
N LYS A 158 5.83 26.20 16.79
CA LYS A 158 5.52 24.84 16.33
C LYS A 158 4.37 24.90 15.33
N GLN A 159 4.66 24.63 14.06
CA GLN A 159 3.64 24.56 13.01
C GLN A 159 3.32 23.10 12.72
N CYS A 160 2.07 22.71 12.98
CA CYS A 160 1.57 21.36 12.71
C CYS A 160 0.68 21.36 11.47
N GLN A 161 0.91 20.40 10.58
CA GLN A 161 0.06 20.14 9.42
C GLN A 161 -0.44 18.71 9.47
N HIS A 162 -1.71 18.50 9.09
CA HIS A 162 -2.25 17.15 9.01
C HIS A 162 -1.50 16.33 7.97
N TYR A 163 -1.21 15.07 8.28
CA TYR A 163 -0.42 14.14 7.45
C TYR A 163 -0.89 14.12 5.98
N VAL A 164 -2.20 14.09 5.75
CA VAL A 164 -2.78 14.12 4.38
C VAL A 164 -2.36 15.36 3.59
N GLN A 165 -2.29 16.54 4.23
CA GLN A 165 -1.85 17.77 3.57
C GLN A 165 -0.36 17.73 3.24
N VAL A 166 0.45 17.22 4.16
CA VAL A 166 1.89 17.07 3.91
C VAL A 166 2.12 16.14 2.72
N ARG A 167 1.41 15.01 2.66
CA ARG A 167 1.48 14.08 1.53
C ARG A 167 1.01 14.67 0.21
N SER A 168 -0.07 15.47 0.20
CA SER A 168 -0.51 16.12 -1.03
C SER A 168 0.51 17.14 -1.53
N ILE A 169 1.08 17.96 -0.65
CA ILE A 169 2.11 18.94 -1.00
C ILE A 169 3.36 18.25 -1.54
N GLU A 170 3.88 17.22 -0.86
CA GLU A 170 5.07 16.46 -1.30
C GLU A 170 4.84 15.84 -2.68
N TYR A 171 3.68 15.21 -2.88
CA TYR A 171 3.32 14.61 -4.16
C TYR A 171 3.25 15.65 -5.28
N CYS A 172 2.61 16.79 -5.04
CA CYS A 172 2.50 17.87 -6.02
C CYS A 172 3.86 18.51 -6.33
N ALA A 173 4.68 18.75 -5.32
CA ALA A 173 6.04 19.23 -5.48
C ALA A 173 6.93 18.26 -6.26
N LYS A 174 6.61 16.96 -6.24
CA LYS A 174 7.33 15.94 -7.00
C LYS A 174 6.81 15.79 -8.43
N HIS A 175 5.50 15.65 -8.61
CA HIS A 175 4.89 15.20 -9.86
C HIS A 175 4.16 16.30 -10.65
N MET A 176 3.84 17.45 -10.02
CA MET A 176 2.97 18.48 -10.60
C MET A 176 3.46 19.91 -10.31
N ARG A 177 4.77 20.17 -10.44
CA ARG A 177 5.42 21.43 -10.05
C ARG A 177 4.85 22.71 -10.68
N GLY A 178 4.22 22.61 -11.85
CA GLY A 178 3.61 23.74 -12.54
C GLY A 178 2.19 24.08 -12.06
N TRP A 179 1.61 23.30 -11.15
CA TRP A 179 0.23 23.50 -10.68
C TRP A 179 0.21 23.98 -9.24
N THR A 180 0.06 25.29 -9.06
CA THR A 180 0.13 25.97 -7.74
C THR A 180 -0.94 25.50 -6.75
N GLU A 181 -2.14 25.19 -7.22
CA GLU A 181 -3.27 24.74 -6.40
C GLU A 181 -3.27 23.23 -6.16
N CYS A 182 -2.32 22.49 -6.74
CA CYS A 182 -2.29 21.03 -6.67
C CYS A 182 -2.35 20.51 -5.23
N GLY A 183 -1.58 21.11 -4.32
CA GLY A 183 -1.49 20.66 -2.93
C GLY A 183 -2.85 20.65 -2.23
N ASP A 184 -3.65 21.68 -2.45
CA ASP A 184 -4.97 21.83 -1.85
C ASP A 184 -6.02 20.96 -2.54
N VAL A 185 -6.02 20.91 -3.87
CA VAL A 185 -6.94 20.06 -4.64
C VAL A 185 -6.72 18.59 -4.32
N MET A 186 -5.45 18.12 -4.37
CA MET A 186 -5.10 16.76 -4.00
C MET A 186 -5.33 16.49 -2.52
N GLY A 187 -5.04 17.45 -1.64
CA GLY A 187 -5.29 17.32 -0.21
C GLY A 187 -6.77 17.09 0.10
N ASN A 188 -7.66 17.85 -0.53
CA ASN A 188 -9.11 17.69 -0.37
C ASN A 188 -9.60 16.35 -0.94
N ALA A 189 -9.11 15.95 -2.12
CA ALA A 189 -9.46 14.67 -2.73
C ALA A 189 -9.01 13.47 -1.87
N LEU A 190 -7.81 13.54 -1.28
CA LEU A 190 -7.31 12.53 -0.34
C LEU A 190 -8.13 12.50 0.95
N ARG A 191 -8.48 13.64 1.53
CA ARG A 191 -9.32 13.70 2.75
C ARG A 191 -10.67 13.05 2.50
N GLN A 192 -11.32 13.38 1.38
CA GLN A 192 -12.59 12.79 1.01
C GLN A 192 -12.48 11.26 0.83
N SER A 193 -11.42 10.79 0.17
CA SER A 193 -11.16 9.37 -0.01
C SER A 193 -10.86 8.65 1.31
N LEU A 194 -10.19 9.33 2.25
CA LEU A 194 -9.95 8.83 3.60
C LEU A 194 -11.26 8.69 4.37
N THR A 195 -12.18 9.65 4.27
CA THR A 195 -13.52 9.54 4.86
C THR A 195 -14.26 8.31 4.34
N TYR A 196 -14.24 8.07 3.02
CA TYR A 196 -14.85 6.87 2.44
C TYR A 196 -14.19 5.58 2.93
N TYR A 197 -12.86 5.57 3.00
CA TYR A 197 -12.11 4.43 3.52
C TYR A 197 -12.48 4.11 4.97
N GLU A 198 -12.53 5.13 5.83
CA GLU A 198 -12.90 4.98 7.24
C GLU A 198 -14.34 4.48 7.38
N GLU A 199 -15.29 5.06 6.65
CA GLU A 199 -16.67 4.58 6.65
C GLU A 199 -16.76 3.10 6.28
N GLU A 200 -16.07 2.68 5.21
CA GLU A 200 -16.06 1.28 4.78
C GLU A 200 -15.38 0.37 5.82
N LEU A 201 -14.28 0.81 6.42
CA LEU A 201 -13.60 0.09 7.51
C LEU A 201 -14.56 -0.17 8.67
N TRP A 202 -15.34 0.83 9.07
CA TRP A 202 -16.26 0.75 10.19
C TRP A 202 -17.63 0.16 9.82
N LYS A 203 -18.06 0.15 8.56
CA LYS A 203 -19.30 -0.56 8.12
C LYS A 203 -19.08 -2.06 8.05
N LYS A 204 -17.89 -2.50 7.67
CA LYS A 204 -17.54 -3.92 7.57
C LYS A 204 -17.74 -4.64 8.92
N SER A 205 -18.21 -5.88 8.85
CA SER A 205 -18.43 -6.75 10.01
C SER A 205 -17.12 -7.06 10.73
N ASN A 206 -17.21 -7.61 11.93
CA ASN A 206 -16.05 -7.78 12.81
C ASN A 206 -14.89 -8.57 12.22
N GLY A 207 -15.11 -9.43 11.21
CA GLY A 207 -14.08 -10.30 10.64
C GLY A 207 -13.17 -9.70 9.56
N LYS A 208 -13.51 -8.55 8.94
CA LYS A 208 -12.88 -8.19 7.64
C LYS A 208 -11.44 -7.71 7.70
N ASP A 209 -10.98 -7.14 8.82
CA ASP A 209 -9.56 -6.93 9.15
C ASP A 209 -9.42 -6.31 10.54
N LEU A 210 -9.00 -7.09 11.56
CA LEU A 210 -8.86 -6.60 12.92
C LEU A 210 -7.62 -5.70 13.09
N TYR A 211 -6.56 -5.97 12.32
CA TYR A 211 -5.35 -5.13 12.34
C TYR A 211 -5.65 -3.76 11.76
N ALA A 212 -6.40 -3.69 10.66
CA ALA A 212 -6.78 -2.42 10.04
C ALA A 212 -7.58 -1.51 11.00
N LYS A 213 -8.45 -2.08 11.84
CA LYS A 213 -9.20 -1.33 12.86
C LYS A 213 -8.31 -0.71 13.92
N LEU A 214 -7.18 -1.35 14.23
CA LEU A 214 -6.16 -0.83 15.14
C LEU A 214 -5.12 0.05 14.42
N GLY A 215 -5.22 0.23 13.10
CA GLY A 215 -4.20 0.93 12.31
C GLY A 215 -2.86 0.17 12.26
N LEU A 216 -2.89 -1.15 12.45
CA LEU A 216 -1.72 -2.02 12.51
C LEU A 216 -1.61 -2.89 11.26
N VAL A 217 -0.46 -3.54 11.14
CA VAL A 217 -0.16 -4.57 10.13
C VAL A 217 -0.11 -5.94 10.80
N LYS A 218 -0.44 -7.00 10.06
CA LYS A 218 -0.26 -8.39 10.53
C LYS A 218 1.20 -8.60 10.98
N GLY A 219 1.37 -9.23 12.13
CA GLY A 219 2.68 -9.40 12.78
C GLY A 219 3.02 -8.36 13.85
N ALA A 220 2.13 -7.39 14.13
CA ALA A 220 2.28 -6.47 15.26
C ALA A 220 2.44 -7.22 16.60
N THR A 221 3.26 -6.70 17.51
CA THR A 221 3.50 -7.29 18.84
C THR A 221 2.32 -7.06 19.79
N SER A 222 2.28 -7.78 20.92
CA SER A 222 1.24 -7.58 21.94
C SER A 222 1.22 -6.13 22.44
N ASP A 223 2.41 -5.58 22.73
CA ASP A 223 2.59 -4.21 23.22
C ASP A 223 2.09 -3.17 22.20
N GLU A 224 2.31 -3.42 20.90
CA GLU A 224 1.82 -2.53 19.83
C GLU A 224 0.31 -2.58 19.69
N ILE A 225 -0.27 -3.77 19.84
CA ILE A 225 -1.72 -3.98 19.84
C ILE A 225 -2.37 -3.26 21.03
N GLU A 226 -1.77 -3.37 22.21
CA GLU A 226 -2.21 -2.69 23.43
C GLU A 226 -2.09 -1.17 23.31
N ALA A 227 -0.93 -0.66 22.88
CA ALA A 227 -0.71 0.76 22.69
C ALA A 227 -1.71 1.35 21.68
N ALA A 228 -1.90 0.72 20.53
CA ALA A 228 -2.84 1.17 19.51
C ALA A 228 -4.28 1.18 20.02
N TYR A 229 -4.69 0.13 20.73
CA TYR A 229 -6.02 0.05 21.34
C TYR A 229 -6.24 1.20 22.33
N HIS A 230 -5.31 1.43 23.26
CA HIS A 230 -5.42 2.50 24.25
C HIS A 230 -5.51 3.89 23.61
N THR A 231 -4.72 4.17 22.57
CA THR A 231 -4.83 5.43 21.82
C THR A 231 -6.20 5.58 21.17
N LEU A 232 -6.73 4.52 20.53
CA LEU A 232 -7.98 4.59 19.79
C LEU A 232 -9.21 4.69 20.69
N VAL A 233 -9.24 4.03 21.85
CA VAL A 233 -10.38 4.14 22.77
C VAL A 233 -10.49 5.50 23.45
N LEU A 234 -9.41 6.26 23.55
CA LEU A 234 -9.49 7.67 23.97
C LEU A 234 -10.25 8.53 22.96
N ARG A 235 -10.19 8.15 21.67
CA ARG A 235 -10.87 8.84 20.56
C ARG A 235 -12.29 8.31 20.32
N PHE A 236 -12.44 7.00 20.30
CA PHE A 236 -13.67 6.26 19.99
C PHE A 236 -14.11 5.45 21.20
N ASN A 237 -14.78 6.10 22.15
CA ASN A 237 -15.24 5.47 23.39
C ASN A 237 -16.74 5.12 23.33
N ASN A 238 -17.24 4.49 24.39
CA ASN A 238 -18.63 4.04 24.48
C ASN A 238 -19.65 5.20 24.47
N GLU A 239 -19.24 6.41 24.87
CA GLU A 239 -20.12 7.58 24.89
C GLU A 239 -20.15 8.28 23.53
N THR A 240 -19.00 8.45 22.88
CA THR A 240 -18.89 9.19 21.62
C THR A 240 -19.23 8.34 20.40
N GLU A 241 -18.68 7.12 20.33
CA GLU A 241 -18.79 6.23 19.16
C GLU A 241 -18.90 4.75 19.60
N PRO A 242 -20.02 4.34 20.23
CA PRO A 242 -20.19 3.00 20.80
C PRO A 242 -19.99 1.87 19.79
N GLN A 243 -20.43 2.07 18.55
CA GLN A 243 -20.25 1.08 17.48
C GLN A 243 -18.78 0.87 17.10
N LYS A 244 -17.96 1.93 17.09
CA LYS A 244 -16.52 1.79 16.83
C LYS A 244 -15.81 1.20 18.03
N TYR A 245 -16.20 1.61 19.24
CA TYR A 245 -15.65 1.08 20.49
C TYR A 245 -15.83 -0.43 20.63
N GLU A 246 -17.02 -0.96 20.34
CA GLU A 246 -17.29 -2.41 20.35
C GLU A 246 -16.36 -3.16 19.36
N LYS A 247 -16.14 -2.57 18.17
CA LYS A 247 -15.26 -3.14 17.14
C LYS A 247 -13.80 -3.10 17.52
N LEU A 248 -13.35 -2.05 18.20
CA LEU A 248 -12.00 -1.93 18.75
C LEU A 248 -11.76 -2.97 19.85
N ARG A 249 -12.73 -3.13 20.75
CA ARG A 249 -12.67 -4.13 21.82
C ARG A 249 -12.60 -5.54 21.24
N ALA A 250 -13.46 -5.87 20.27
CA ALA A 250 -13.42 -7.17 19.60
C ALA A 250 -12.07 -7.43 18.88
N ALA A 251 -11.47 -6.39 18.29
CA ALA A 251 -10.14 -6.48 17.69
C ALA A 251 -9.06 -6.76 18.74
N TYR A 252 -9.06 -5.99 19.83
CA TYR A 252 -8.12 -6.17 20.94
C TYR A 252 -8.26 -7.56 21.59
N ASP A 253 -9.48 -7.97 21.96
CA ASP A 253 -9.78 -9.25 22.61
C ASP A 253 -9.36 -10.48 21.79
N THR A 254 -9.24 -10.32 20.46
CA THR A 254 -8.79 -11.37 19.55
C THR A 254 -7.29 -11.30 19.29
N LEU A 255 -6.74 -10.10 19.08
CA LEU A 255 -5.34 -9.93 18.66
C LEU A 255 -4.35 -9.90 19.83
N HIS A 256 -4.78 -9.49 21.02
CA HIS A 256 -3.94 -9.47 22.22
C HIS A 256 -3.80 -10.87 22.84
N ASP A 257 -4.81 -11.71 22.71
CA ASP A 257 -4.76 -13.12 23.14
C ASP A 257 -3.90 -13.95 22.17
N PRO A 258 -2.79 -14.57 22.62
CA PRO A 258 -1.88 -15.28 21.73
C PRO A 258 -2.51 -16.45 20.96
N GLU A 259 -3.45 -17.18 21.58
CA GLU A 259 -4.10 -18.33 20.95
C GLU A 259 -5.11 -17.86 19.90
N LYS A 260 -5.98 -16.90 20.24
CA LYS A 260 -6.95 -16.35 19.29
C LYS A 260 -6.25 -15.66 18.12
N LYS A 261 -5.17 -14.91 18.38
CA LYS A 261 -4.35 -14.28 17.35
C LYS A 261 -3.77 -15.32 16.40
N TYR A 262 -3.23 -16.42 16.92
CA TYR A 262 -2.68 -17.49 16.09
C TYR A 262 -3.72 -18.04 15.09
N TYR A 263 -4.93 -18.36 15.55
CA TYR A 263 -6.01 -18.85 14.68
C TYR A 263 -6.55 -17.76 13.74
N TYR A 264 -6.58 -16.50 14.18
CA TYR A 264 -6.96 -15.37 13.33
C TYR A 264 -5.98 -15.18 12.16
N ASP A 265 -4.68 -15.30 12.44
CA ASP A 265 -3.60 -15.14 11.47
C ASP A 265 -3.44 -16.33 10.53
N LEU A 266 -4.10 -17.47 10.79
CA LEU A 266 -4.03 -18.64 9.90
C LEU A 266 -4.53 -18.29 8.50
N PRO A 267 -3.84 -18.80 7.46
CA PRO A 267 -4.27 -18.61 6.09
C PRO A 267 -5.61 -19.30 5.89
N CYS A 268 -6.45 -18.61 5.13
CA CYS A 268 -7.74 -19.07 4.69
C CYS A 268 -7.60 -20.25 3.71
N MET A 269 -8.19 -21.39 4.03
CA MET A 269 -8.30 -22.49 3.08
C MET A 269 -9.44 -22.21 2.09
N LYS A 270 -9.10 -22.04 0.81
CA LYS A 270 -10.07 -21.71 -0.23
C LYS A 270 -10.77 -22.96 -0.75
N PHE A 271 -12.09 -23.06 -0.55
CA PHE A 271 -12.94 -24.14 -1.05
C PHE A 271 -14.06 -23.55 -1.92
N PHE A 272 -14.00 -23.74 -3.24
CA PHE A 272 -15.03 -23.26 -4.18
C PHE A 272 -15.40 -21.77 -4.02
N GLY A 273 -14.41 -20.91 -3.72
CA GLY A 273 -14.62 -19.48 -3.49
C GLY A 273 -15.07 -19.11 -2.06
N LEU A 274 -15.19 -20.08 -1.16
CA LEU A 274 -15.43 -19.90 0.27
C LEU A 274 -14.11 -19.99 1.05
N CYS A 275 -14.08 -19.33 2.19
CA CYS A 275 -12.95 -19.32 3.10
C CYS A 275 -13.21 -20.20 4.32
N GLY A 276 -12.43 -21.27 4.46
CA GLY A 276 -12.40 -22.11 5.65
C GLY A 276 -11.27 -21.68 6.58
N LYS A 277 -11.60 -21.15 7.77
CA LYS A 277 -10.64 -20.92 8.85
C LYS A 277 -10.78 -21.99 9.93
N ARG A 278 -9.64 -22.53 10.35
CA ARG A 278 -9.57 -23.50 11.44
C ARG A 278 -9.81 -22.82 12.78
N GLN A 279 -10.53 -23.51 13.66
CA GLN A 279 -10.84 -23.07 15.01
C GLN A 279 -10.06 -23.87 16.07
N PRO A 280 -9.98 -23.37 17.33
CA PRO A 280 -9.32 -24.08 18.42
C PRO A 280 -9.90 -25.46 18.73
N ASP A 281 -11.21 -25.64 18.53
CA ASP A 281 -11.94 -26.89 18.74
C ASP A 281 -11.71 -27.95 17.64
N GLY A 282 -10.88 -27.63 16.64
CA GLY A 282 -10.64 -28.47 15.47
C GLY A 282 -11.73 -28.34 14.39
N GLY A 283 -12.76 -27.52 14.63
CA GLY A 283 -13.76 -27.15 13.66
C GLY A 283 -13.24 -26.23 12.56
N MET A 284 -14.05 -26.04 11.53
CA MET A 284 -13.80 -25.05 10.48
C MET A 284 -14.98 -24.09 10.40
N THR A 285 -14.71 -22.80 10.54
CA THR A 285 -15.68 -21.76 10.20
C THR A 285 -15.55 -21.43 8.72
N ILE A 286 -16.66 -21.53 7.99
CA ILE A 286 -16.74 -21.20 6.57
C ILE A 286 -17.38 -19.82 6.45
N SER A 287 -16.69 -18.89 5.81
CA SER A 287 -17.22 -17.59 5.42
C SER A 287 -17.16 -17.42 3.90
N THR A 288 -17.98 -16.51 3.38
CA THR A 288 -17.92 -16.08 1.97
C THR A 288 -16.78 -15.08 1.70
N ASP A 289 -15.96 -14.80 2.70
CA ASP A 289 -14.99 -13.71 2.67
C ASP A 289 -13.63 -14.23 2.20
N ASN A 290 -13.14 -13.70 1.07
CA ASN A 290 -11.75 -13.84 0.62
C ASN A 290 -10.83 -12.88 1.37
#